data_AF-A0A6C1KF34-F1
#
_entry.id   AF-A0A6C1KF34-F1
#
_cell.length_a   1.000
_cell.length_b   1.000
_cell.length_c   1.000
_cell.angle_alpha   90.00
_cell.angle_beta   90.00
_cell.angle_gamma   90.00
#
_symmetry.space_group_name_H-M   'P 1'
#
loop_
_entity.id
_entity.type
_entity.pdbx_description
1 polymer ?
#
loop_
_entity_poly.entity_id
_entity_poly.type
_entity_poly.pdbx_seq_one_letter_code
_entity_poly.pdbx_strand_id
1 'polypeptide(L)'
;MDDVTLARALHVLALVHWIGGVSFVTLVILPLARRAGAEGAELFARVERRFSAQVRISIPLAGLAGFWMTWRLDLWDRFASAAFWWMGAMVALWLVFMGAVFVVEPLLKRRLEAAARATPDRVLGRALRIHLVLLALAAATLFGATAGAHGLFFL
;
A
#
# COMPACT_ATOMS: atom_id res chain seq x y z
N MET A 1 10.11 25.63 -6.18
CA MET A 1 10.96 24.66 -6.91
C MET A 1 11.58 23.68 -5.91
N ASP A 2 12.14 24.17 -4.80
CA ASP A 2 12.66 23.32 -3.72
C ASP A 2 11.56 22.55 -2.98
N ASP A 3 10.39 23.16 -2.81
CA ASP A 3 9.21 22.59 -2.14
C ASP A 3 8.63 21.37 -2.88
N VAL A 4 8.45 21.48 -4.20
CA VAL A 4 7.95 20.37 -5.04
C VAL A 4 8.97 19.22 -5.09
N THR A 5 10.26 19.55 -5.16
CA THR A 5 11.35 18.57 -5.16
C THR A 5 11.40 17.82 -3.84
N LEU A 6 11.31 18.54 -2.73
CA LEU A 6 11.25 17.96 -1.38
C LEU A 6 10.00 17.09 -1.20
N ALA A 7 8.82 17.57 -1.62
CA ALA A 7 7.60 16.79 -1.57
C ALA A 7 7.71 15.49 -2.38
N ARG A 8 8.30 15.55 -3.58
CA ARG A 8 8.56 14.36 -4.39
C ARG A 8 9.51 13.38 -3.69
N ALA A 9 10.60 13.87 -3.11
CA ALA A 9 11.55 13.04 -2.39
C ALA A 9 10.88 12.33 -1.20
N LEU A 10 10.11 13.06 -0.40
CA LEU A 10 9.34 12.49 0.71
C LEU A 10 8.29 11.48 0.23
N HIS A 11 7.59 11.78 -0.87
CA HIS A 11 6.61 10.88 -1.48
C HIS A 11 7.26 9.56 -1.90
N VAL A 12 8.40 9.62 -2.61
CA VAL A 12 9.13 8.43 -3.06
C VAL A 12 9.67 7.63 -1.87
N LEU A 13 10.27 8.28 -0.87
CA LEU A 13 10.75 7.59 0.33
C LEU A 13 9.62 6.87 1.08
N ALA A 14 8.46 7.53 1.19
CA ALA A 14 7.27 6.94 1.80
C ALA A 14 6.79 5.72 1.00
N LEU A 15 6.75 5.79 -0.34
CA LEU A 15 6.39 4.66 -1.19
C LEU A 15 7.38 3.50 -1.11
N VAL A 16 8.69 3.77 -1.09
CA VAL A 16 9.73 2.74 -0.94
C VAL A 16 9.54 1.98 0.36
N HIS A 17 9.34 2.69 1.47
CA HIS A 17 9.10 2.08 2.76
C HIS A 17 7.79 1.28 2.78
N TRP A 18 6.69 1.91 2.36
CA TRP A 18 5.35 1.32 2.44
C TRP A 18 5.15 0.18 1.44
N ILE A 19 5.29 0.43 0.14
CA ILE A 19 5.06 -0.59 -0.91
C ILE A 19 6.17 -1.63 -0.90
N GLY A 20 7.41 -1.26 -0.64
CA GLY A 20 8.51 -2.20 -0.46
C GLY A 20 8.28 -3.14 0.73
N GLY A 21 7.81 -2.60 1.86
CA GLY A 21 7.42 -3.41 3.02
C GLY A 21 6.23 -4.33 2.73
N VAL A 22 5.20 -3.84 2.02
CA VAL A 22 4.07 -4.67 1.58
C VAL A 22 4.56 -5.81 0.67
N SER A 23 5.48 -5.54 -0.26
CA SER A 23 6.09 -6.56 -1.11
C SER A 23 6.78 -7.64 -0.28
N PHE A 24 7.62 -7.24 0.68
CA PHE A 24 8.31 -8.18 1.57
C PHE A 24 7.34 -9.02 2.41
N VAL A 25 6.33 -8.39 3.03
CA VAL A 25 5.31 -9.09 3.80
C VAL A 25 4.54 -10.09 2.94
N THR A 26 4.20 -9.70 1.70
CA THR A 26 3.40 -10.50 0.78
C THR A 26 4.16 -11.68 0.21
N LEU A 27 5.39 -11.46 -0.24
CA LEU A 27 6.15 -12.45 -1.00
C LEU A 27 7.04 -13.33 -0.14
N VAL A 28 7.37 -12.89 1.09
CA VAL A 28 8.26 -13.62 1.99
C VAL A 28 7.53 -14.04 3.26
N ILE A 29 7.01 -13.08 4.03
CA ILE A 29 6.48 -13.37 5.37
C ILE A 29 5.20 -14.20 5.32
N LEU A 30 4.22 -13.82 4.50
CA LEU A 30 2.93 -14.52 4.41
C LEU A 30 3.07 -15.97 3.92
N PRO A 31 3.86 -16.29 2.87
CA PRO A 31 4.11 -17.66 2.46
C PRO A 31 4.79 -18.51 3.55
N LEU A 32 5.78 -17.95 4.24
CA LEU A 32 6.46 -18.65 5.35
C LEU A 32 5.52 -18.89 6.53
N ALA A 33 4.79 -17.86 6.94
CA ALA A 33 3.79 -17.94 8.01
C ALA A 33 2.71 -18.99 7.70
N ARG A 34 2.21 -19.02 6.46
CA ARG A 34 1.20 -20.00 6.05
C ARG A 34 1.72 -21.43 6.14
N ARG A 35 2.98 -21.69 5.78
CA ARG A 35 3.57 -23.04 5.87
C ARG A 35 3.78 -23.49 7.32
N ALA A 36 4.00 -22.55 8.24
CA ALA A 36 4.22 -22.82 9.66
C ALA A 36 2.92 -22.91 10.50
N GLY A 37 1.75 -22.84 9.87
CA GLY A 37 0.46 -23.01 10.56
C GLY A 37 0.24 -22.02 11.71
N ALA A 38 -0.05 -22.54 12.91
CA ALA A 38 -0.36 -21.73 14.09
C ALA A 38 0.81 -20.85 14.55
N GLU A 39 2.04 -21.38 14.60
CA GLU A 39 3.24 -20.60 14.94
C GLU A 39 3.50 -19.48 13.92
N GLY A 40 3.24 -19.79 12.64
CA GLY A 40 3.32 -18.81 11.56
C GLY A 40 2.29 -17.69 11.69
N ALA A 41 1.06 -17.98 12.12
CA ALA A 41 0.05 -16.97 12.38
C ALA A 41 0.48 -15.99 13.50
N GLU A 42 1.13 -16.49 14.55
CA GLU A 42 1.69 -15.63 15.61
C GLU A 42 2.86 -14.79 15.11
N LEU A 43 3.76 -15.38 14.31
CA LEU A 43 4.85 -14.64 13.67
C LEU A 43 4.30 -13.51 12.79
N PHE A 44 3.31 -13.81 11.94
CA PHE A 44 2.68 -12.82 11.09
C PHE A 44 2.06 -11.70 11.91
N ALA A 45 1.31 -12.00 12.98
CA ALA A 45 0.73 -10.97 13.85
C ALA A 45 1.81 -10.08 14.53
N ARG A 46 2.98 -10.65 14.86
CA ARG A 46 4.11 -9.87 15.40
C ARG A 46 4.75 -8.95 14.36
N VAL A 47 4.87 -9.41 13.12
CA VAL A 47 5.39 -8.60 12.01
C VAL A 47 4.39 -7.52 11.62
N GLU A 48 3.13 -7.90 11.41
CA GLU A 48 2.03 -7.01 11.03
C GLU A 48 1.85 -5.87 12.02
N ARG A 49 1.88 -6.14 13.33
CA ARG A 49 1.79 -5.07 14.34
C ARG A 49 2.93 -4.05 14.25
N ARG A 50 4.17 -4.51 14.02
CA ARG A 50 5.33 -3.61 13.90
C ARG A 50 5.29 -2.84 12.59
N PHE A 51 4.93 -3.52 11.51
CA PHE A 51 4.85 -2.91 10.19
C PHE A 51 3.71 -1.90 10.10
N SER A 52 2.52 -2.22 10.65
CA SER A 52 1.38 -1.30 10.77
C SER A 52 1.78 0.01 11.44
N ALA A 53 2.51 -0.05 12.56
CA ALA A 53 2.99 1.14 13.24
C ALA A 53 3.86 2.04 12.35
N GLN A 54 4.65 1.47 11.44
CA GLN A 54 5.49 2.21 10.50
C GLN A 54 4.67 2.75 9.31
N VAL A 55 3.74 1.95 8.77
CA VAL A 55 2.91 2.38 7.61
C VAL A 55 1.85 3.42 7.97
N ARG A 56 1.47 3.52 9.25
CA ARG A 56 0.67 4.65 9.76
C ARG A 56 1.34 6.01 9.59
N ILE A 57 2.66 6.06 9.37
CA ILE A 57 3.39 7.29 9.07
C ILE A 57 3.58 7.44 7.55
N SER A 58 4.05 6.39 6.88
CA SER A 58 4.38 6.48 5.45
C SER A 58 3.15 6.59 4.53
N ILE A 59 2.02 5.95 4.84
CA ILE A 59 0.80 6.06 4.01
C ILE A 59 0.27 7.50 4.00
N PRO A 60 0.04 8.17 5.15
CA PRO A 60 -0.36 9.58 5.13
C PRO A 60 0.69 10.49 4.51
N LEU A 61 1.97 10.26 4.78
CA LEU A 61 3.06 11.07 4.20
C LEU A 61 3.06 11.01 2.66
N ALA A 62 2.89 9.81 2.09
CA ALA A 62 2.76 9.63 0.65
C ALA A 62 1.55 10.41 0.12
N GLY A 63 0.38 10.26 0.75
CA GLY A 63 -0.83 10.99 0.37
C GLY A 63 -0.66 12.51 0.42
N LEU A 64 -0.21 13.04 1.56
CA LEU A 64 -0.02 14.48 1.78
C LEU A 64 0.97 15.06 0.76
N ALA A 65 2.10 14.41 0.53
CA ALA A 65 3.07 14.86 -0.46
C ALA A 65 2.50 14.81 -1.89
N GLY A 66 1.72 13.78 -2.22
CA GLY A 66 1.05 13.65 -3.52
C GLY A 66 0.00 14.73 -3.76
N PHE A 67 -0.86 14.99 -2.77
CA PHE A 67 -1.85 16.06 -2.82
C PHE A 67 -1.20 17.44 -2.88
N TRP A 68 -0.12 17.66 -2.12
CA TRP A 68 0.66 18.90 -2.19
C TRP A 68 1.19 19.15 -3.60
N MET A 69 1.83 18.15 -4.22
CA MET A 69 2.32 18.27 -5.60
C MET A 69 1.18 18.51 -6.59
N THR A 70 0.05 17.82 -6.43
CA THR A 70 -1.13 17.98 -7.30
C THR A 70 -1.67 19.41 -7.24
N TRP A 71 -1.81 19.97 -6.04
CA TRP A 71 -2.27 21.34 -5.85
C TRP A 71 -1.24 22.37 -6.32
N ARG A 72 0.04 22.17 -5.99
CA ARG A 72 1.11 23.13 -6.30
C ARG A 72 1.41 23.25 -7.80
N LEU A 73 1.18 22.17 -8.56
CA LEU A 73 1.41 22.09 -10.00
C LEU A 73 0.11 22.23 -10.82
N ASP A 74 -1.02 22.51 -10.16
CA ASP A 74 -2.34 22.64 -10.78
C ASP A 74 -2.73 21.45 -11.68
N LEU A 75 -2.60 20.24 -11.13
CA LEU A 75 -2.76 18.99 -11.89
C LEU A 75 -4.16 18.38 -11.78
N TRP A 76 -5.12 19.09 -11.22
CA TRP A 76 -6.45 18.55 -10.94
C TRP A 76 -7.19 18.12 -12.22
N ASP A 77 -7.05 18.87 -13.30
CA ASP A 77 -7.68 18.54 -14.59
C ASP A 77 -7.25 17.19 -15.15
N ARG A 78 -6.05 16.69 -14.77
CA ARG A 78 -5.55 15.39 -15.22
C ARG A 78 -6.39 14.22 -14.70
N PHE A 79 -7.06 14.37 -13.55
CA PHE A 79 -7.94 13.33 -13.02
C PHE A 79 -9.18 13.08 -13.90
N ALA A 80 -9.57 14.05 -14.74
CA ALA A 80 -10.68 13.89 -15.67
C ALA A 80 -10.28 13.20 -16.98
N SER A 81 -8.98 13.01 -17.24
CA SER A 81 -8.47 12.43 -18.48
C SER A 81 -8.02 10.98 -18.29
N ALA A 82 -8.49 10.10 -19.17
CA ALA A 82 -8.11 8.68 -19.19
C ALA A 82 -6.61 8.48 -19.46
N ALA A 83 -5.96 9.44 -20.13
CA ALA A 83 -4.51 9.40 -20.37
C ALA A 83 -3.69 9.45 -19.07
N PHE A 84 -4.27 9.89 -17.95
CA PHE A 84 -3.62 9.94 -16.63
C PHE A 84 -4.30 9.00 -15.62
N TRP A 85 -4.84 7.86 -16.08
CA TRP A 85 -5.54 6.88 -15.24
C TRP A 85 -4.76 6.48 -13.97
N TRP A 86 -3.42 6.48 -14.03
CA TRP A 86 -2.56 6.17 -12.89
C TRP A 86 -2.72 7.16 -11.72
N MET A 87 -3.06 8.43 -11.98
CA MET A 87 -3.32 9.41 -10.91
C MET A 87 -4.58 9.03 -10.12
N GLY A 88 -5.64 8.61 -10.82
CA GLY A 88 -6.84 8.06 -10.17
C GLY A 88 -6.54 6.76 -9.42
N ALA A 89 -5.75 5.87 -10.02
CA ALA A 89 -5.34 4.61 -9.39
C ALA A 89 -4.50 4.84 -8.12
N MET A 90 -3.60 5.83 -8.10
CA MET A 90 -2.85 6.21 -6.90
C MET A 90 -3.77 6.60 -5.75
N VAL A 91 -4.73 7.50 -5.99
CA VAL A 91 -5.66 7.95 -4.96
C VAL A 91 -6.56 6.81 -4.50
N ALA A 92 -7.07 5.99 -5.41
CA ALA A 92 -7.90 4.83 -5.08
C ALA A 92 -7.15 3.82 -4.21
N LEU A 93 -5.92 3.45 -4.59
CA LEU A 93 -5.08 2.55 -3.78
C LEU A 93 -4.73 3.18 -2.43
N TRP A 94 -4.37 4.46 -2.42
CA TRP A 94 -4.10 5.17 -1.18
C TRP A 94 -5.31 5.14 -0.24
N LEU A 95 -6.54 5.38 -0.74
CA LEU A 95 -7.77 5.28 0.04
C LEU A 95 -8.02 3.86 0.57
N VAL A 96 -7.78 2.83 -0.25
CA VAL A 96 -7.91 1.43 0.17
C VAL A 96 -6.98 1.13 1.35
N PHE A 97 -5.71 1.56 1.29
CA PHE A 97 -4.77 1.33 2.37
C PHE A 97 -5.00 2.23 3.59
N MET A 98 -5.42 3.48 3.39
CA MET A 98 -5.89 4.34 4.49
C MET A 98 -7.06 3.67 5.22
N GLY A 99 -8.06 3.19 4.50
CA GLY A 99 -9.18 2.44 5.08
C GLY A 99 -8.71 1.16 5.78
N ALA A 100 -7.82 0.39 5.16
CA ALA A 100 -7.32 -0.86 5.74
C ALA A 100 -6.60 -0.63 7.09
N VAL A 101 -5.69 0.34 7.15
CA VAL A 101 -4.84 0.58 8.33
C VAL A 101 -5.56 1.40 9.41
N PHE A 102 -6.36 2.40 9.04
CA PHE A 102 -6.96 3.31 10.00
C PHE A 102 -8.41 2.97 10.37
N VAL A 103 -9.10 2.12 9.59
CA VAL A 103 -10.50 1.72 9.86
C VAL A 103 -10.61 0.22 10.09
N VAL A 104 -10.17 -0.60 9.13
CA VAL A 104 -10.37 -2.06 9.18
C VAL A 104 -9.52 -2.70 10.29
N GLU A 105 -8.23 -2.36 10.39
CA GLU A 105 -7.34 -2.92 11.40
C GLU A 105 -7.84 -2.62 12.83
N PRO A 106 -8.13 -1.36 13.25
CA PRO A 106 -8.63 -1.10 14.60
C PRO A 106 -9.92 -1.83 14.95
N LEU A 107 -10.84 -1.96 13.99
CA LEU A 107 -12.16 -2.58 14.20
C LEU A 107 -12.11 -4.11 14.25
N LEU A 108 -11.28 -4.72 13.40
CA LEU A 108 -11.33 -6.17 13.17
C LEU A 108 -10.13 -6.94 13.73
N LYS A 109 -9.09 -6.26 14.24
CA LYS A 109 -7.86 -6.91 14.72
C LYS A 109 -8.12 -8.08 15.67
N ARG A 110 -8.90 -7.87 16.74
CA ARG A 110 -9.20 -8.93 17.73
C ARG A 110 -9.92 -10.13 17.10
N ARG A 111 -10.85 -9.87 16.16
CA ARG A 111 -11.60 -10.92 15.47
C ARG A 111 -10.71 -11.70 14.50
N LEU A 112 -9.83 -11.01 13.79
CA LEU A 112 -8.88 -11.62 12.86
C LEU A 112 -7.82 -12.45 13.60
N GLU A 113 -7.31 -11.97 14.74
CA GLU A 113 -6.38 -12.74 15.59
C GLU A 113 -7.03 -14.01 16.13
N ALA A 114 -8.29 -13.93 16.59
CA ALA A 114 -9.03 -15.11 17.04
C ALA A 114 -9.26 -16.11 15.89
N ALA A 115 -9.66 -15.63 14.71
CA ALA A 115 -9.86 -16.47 13.53
C ALA A 115 -8.56 -17.11 13.02
N ALA A 116 -7.44 -16.39 13.11
CA ALA A 116 -6.12 -16.90 12.73
C ALA A 116 -5.62 -18.01 13.66
N ARG A 117 -5.98 -17.97 14.95
CA ARG A 117 -5.70 -19.08 15.89
C ARG A 117 -6.56 -20.31 15.59
N ALA A 118 -7.83 -20.11 15.24
CA ALA A 118 -8.75 -21.21 14.96
C ALA A 118 -8.51 -21.86 13.59
N THR A 119 -8.23 -21.06 12.55
CA THR A 119 -8.08 -21.53 11.16
C THR A 119 -6.95 -20.79 10.41
N PRO A 120 -5.68 -20.97 10.84
CA PRO A 120 -4.54 -20.21 10.33
C PRO A 120 -4.39 -20.29 8.81
N ASP A 121 -4.52 -21.48 8.23
CA ASP A 121 -4.34 -21.70 6.79
C ASP A 121 -5.33 -20.90 5.94
N ARG A 122 -6.61 -20.87 6.35
CA ARG A 122 -7.67 -20.15 5.62
C ARG A 122 -7.47 -18.64 5.73
N VAL A 123 -7.16 -18.15 6.94
CA VAL A 123 -6.98 -16.72 7.19
C VAL A 123 -5.73 -16.20 6.49
N LEU A 124 -4.58 -16.85 6.66
CA LEU A 124 -3.32 -16.46 6.02
C LEU A 124 -3.39 -16.65 4.50
N GLY A 125 -4.07 -17.68 3.99
CA GLY A 125 -4.29 -17.87 2.55
C GLY A 125 -5.18 -16.79 1.93
N ARG A 126 -6.19 -16.28 2.66
CA ARG A 126 -6.98 -15.12 2.23
C ARG A 126 -6.16 -13.83 2.28
N ALA A 127 -5.42 -13.62 3.37
CA ALA A 127 -4.54 -12.46 3.52
C ALA A 127 -3.52 -12.39 2.38
N LEU A 128 -2.86 -13.50 2.05
CA LEU A 128 -1.91 -13.60 0.94
C LEU A 128 -2.55 -13.22 -0.40
N ARG A 129 -3.73 -13.74 -0.72
CA ARG A 129 -4.41 -13.41 -1.99
C ARG A 129 -4.76 -11.93 -2.09
N ILE A 130 -5.31 -11.35 -1.02
CA ILE A 130 -5.64 -9.92 -0.98
C ILE A 130 -4.37 -9.08 -1.17
N HIS A 131 -3.30 -9.42 -0.45
CA HIS A 131 -2.04 -8.71 -0.54
C HIS A 131 -1.39 -8.83 -1.92
N LEU A 132 -1.45 -9.99 -2.56
CA LEU A 132 -0.95 -10.18 -3.93
C LEU A 132 -1.70 -9.30 -4.93
N VAL A 133 -3.03 -9.23 -4.85
CA VAL A 133 -3.83 -8.37 -5.73
C VAL A 133 -3.46 -6.90 -5.49
N LEU A 134 -3.41 -6.45 -4.24
CA LEU A 134 -3.03 -5.08 -3.91
C LEU A 134 -1.61 -4.74 -4.35
N LEU A 135 -0.66 -5.67 -4.19
CA LEU A 135 0.72 -5.49 -4.64
C LEU A 135 0.82 -5.41 -6.16
N ALA A 136 0.08 -6.24 -6.89
CA ALA A 136 0.03 -6.19 -8.35
C ALA A 136 -0.57 -4.86 -8.85
N LEU A 137 -1.66 -4.39 -8.24
CA LEU A 137 -2.25 -3.09 -8.55
C LEU A 137 -1.30 -1.93 -8.22
N ALA A 138 -0.60 -2.00 -7.08
CA ALA A 138 0.40 -1.01 -6.69
C ALA A 138 1.58 -0.99 -7.67
N ALA A 139 2.07 -2.16 -8.10
CA ALA A 139 3.13 -2.26 -9.09
C ALA A 139 2.69 -1.69 -10.45
N ALA A 140 1.48 -2.01 -10.92
CA ALA A 140 0.94 -1.46 -12.16
C ALA A 140 0.77 0.07 -12.08
N THR A 141 0.32 0.58 -10.93
CA THR A 141 0.17 2.03 -10.70
C THR A 141 1.52 2.73 -10.66
N LEU A 142 2.51 2.16 -9.96
CA LEU A 142 3.89 2.68 -9.94
C LEU A 142 4.51 2.68 -11.34
N PHE A 143 4.29 1.63 -12.12
CA PHE A 143 4.75 1.54 -13.51
C PHE A 143 4.11 2.61 -14.38
N GLY A 144 2.77 2.75 -14.34
CA GLY A 144 2.05 3.80 -15.07
C GLY A 144 2.51 5.20 -14.66
N ALA A 145 2.75 5.42 -13.37
CA ALA A 145 3.24 6.68 -12.83
C ALA A 145 4.63 7.06 -13.37
N THR A 146 5.58 6.14 -13.33
CA THR A 146 6.96 6.42 -13.77
C THR A 146 7.05 6.51 -15.28
N ALA A 147 6.43 5.58 -16.02
CA ALA A 147 6.39 5.62 -17.47
C ALA A 147 5.64 6.87 -17.98
N GLY A 148 4.47 7.17 -17.41
CA GLY A 148 3.68 8.35 -17.78
C GLY A 148 4.37 9.67 -17.43
N ALA A 149 5.10 9.75 -16.32
CA ALA A 149 5.90 10.93 -15.98
C ALA A 149 7.07 11.18 -16.93
N HIS A 150 7.52 10.15 -17.65
CA HIS A 150 8.57 10.24 -18.67
C HIS A 150 8.03 10.31 -20.11
N GLY A 151 6.72 10.55 -20.28
CA GLY A 151 6.10 10.79 -21.59
C GLY A 151 5.63 9.53 -22.33
N LEU A 152 5.65 8.35 -21.69
CA LEU A 152 4.99 7.15 -22.23
C LEU A 152 3.50 7.22 -21.90
N PHE A 153 2.72 7.83 -22.80
CA PHE A 153 1.26 7.82 -22.71
C PHE A 153 0.74 6.46 -23.22
N PHE A 154 0.14 5.69 -22.32
CA PHE A 154 -0.59 4.47 -22.66
C PHE A 154 -2.03 4.83 -23.04
N LEU A 155 -2.19 5.50 -24.19
CA LEU A 155 -3.39 5.73 -25.02
C LEU A 155 -3.20 7.01 -25.86
#